data_AF-D2PYQ1-F1
#
_entry.id   AF-D2PYQ1-F1
#
_cell.length_a   1.000
_cell.length_b   1.000
_cell.length_c   1.000
_cell.angle_alpha   90.00
_cell.angle_beta   90.00
_cell.angle_gamma   90.00
#
_symmetry.space_group_name_H-M   'P 1'
#
loop_
_entity.id
_entity.type
_entity.pdbx_description
1 polymer ?
#
loop_
_entity_poly.entity_id
_entity_poly.type
_entity_poly.pdbx_seq_one_letter_code
_entity_poly.pdbx_strand_id
1 'polypeptide(L)' 'MALPQSIRNAGEPWTDQDLAELEELAAENIPPCVIGMRLGRPEKAVVHQATQSGIRLTPRYRPPYGS' A
#
# COMPACT_ATOMS: atom_id res chain seq x y z
N MET A 1 -4.25 22.67 6.45
CA MET A 1 -5.18 21.54 6.61
C MET A 1 -5.44 20.98 5.21
N ALA A 2 -4.82 19.85 4.85
CA ALA A 2 -4.93 19.30 3.49
C ALA A 2 -6.18 18.40 3.39
N LEU A 3 -6.92 18.58 2.29
CA LEU A 3 -8.24 18.02 1.98
C LEU A 3 -8.28 16.48 2.08
N PRO A 4 -9.41 15.87 2.48
CA PRO A 4 -9.57 14.42 2.47
C PRO A 4 -9.53 13.94 1.02
N GLN A 5 -8.38 13.41 0.59
CA GLN A 5 -8.27 12.70 -0.69
C GLN A 5 -9.31 11.60 -0.66
N SER A 6 -10.26 11.63 -1.59
CA SER A 6 -11.37 10.67 -1.66
C SER A 6 -10.81 9.26 -1.81
N ILE A 7 -10.70 8.55 -0.69
CA ILE A 7 -10.28 7.16 -0.67
C ILE A 7 -11.50 6.36 -1.11
N ARG A 8 -11.57 6.00 -2.40
CA ARG A 8 -12.72 5.27 -2.98
C ARG A 8 -13.05 3.98 -2.21
N ASN A 9 -12.03 3.30 -1.69
CA ASN A 9 -12.15 2.01 -1.02
C ASN A 9 -11.68 2.09 0.47
N ALA A 10 -11.74 3.26 1.11
CA ALA A 10 -11.41 3.36 2.55
C ALA A 10 -12.49 2.63 3.35
N GLY A 11 -12.13 1.48 3.92
CA GLY A 11 -13.04 0.70 4.75
C GLY A 11 -13.77 -0.43 4.02
N GLU A 12 -13.53 -0.65 2.73
CA GLU A 12 -13.93 -1.91 2.11
C GLU A 12 -13.07 -3.06 2.64
N PRO A 13 -13.64 -4.26 2.85
CA PRO A 13 -12.88 -5.42 3.25
C PRO A 13 -11.78 -5.71 2.23
N TRP A 14 -10.63 -6.18 2.72
CA TRP A 14 -9.59 -6.73 1.86
C TRP A 14 -10.08 -8.06 1.32
N THR A 15 -10.07 -8.21 0.01
CA THR A 15 -10.37 -9.51 -0.59
C THR A 15 -9.12 -10.39 -0.56
N ASP A 16 -9.31 -11.70 -0.62
CA ASP A 16 -8.20 -12.65 -0.73
C ASP A 16 -7.32 -12.37 -1.97
N GLN A 17 -7.92 -11.80 -3.03
CA GLN A 17 -7.21 -11.35 -4.23
C GLN A 17 -6.31 -10.14 -3.94
N ASP A 18 -6.81 -9.13 -3.22
CA ASP A 18 -5.99 -7.99 -2.80
C ASP A 18 -4.80 -8.43 -1.92
N LEU A 19 -5.02 -9.43 -1.06
CA LEU A 19 -3.99 -9.97 -0.19
C LEU A 19 -2.92 -10.75 -0.96
N ALA A 20 -3.34 -11.60 -1.91
CA ALA A 20 -2.43 -12.32 -2.79
C ALA A 20 -1.57 -11.35 -3.61
N GLU A 21 -2.19 -10.34 -4.24
CA GLU A 21 -1.46 -9.36 -5.04
C GLU A 21 -0.54 -8.50 -4.16
N LEU A 22 -0.95 -8.15 -2.93
CA LEU A 22 -0.08 -7.46 -1.97
C LEU A 22 1.13 -8.30 -1.59
N GLU A 23 0.96 -9.61 -1.38
CA GLU A 23 2.06 -10.53 -1.06
C GLU A 23 3.03 -10.69 -2.23
N GLU A 24 2.52 -10.86 -3.45
CA GLU A 24 3.34 -10.95 -4.67
C GLU A 24 4.15 -9.67 -4.89
N LEU A 25 3.51 -8.51 -4.82
CA LEU A 25 4.18 -7.22 -4.97
C LEU A 25 5.19 -6.96 -3.84
N ALA A 26 4.89 -7.41 -2.63
CA ALA A 26 5.84 -7.34 -1.51
C ALA A 26 7.06 -8.25 -1.73
N ALA A 27 6.86 -9.45 -2.28
CA ALA A 27 7.94 -10.37 -2.64
C ALA A 27 8.83 -9.79 -3.75
N GLU A 28 8.24 -9.06 -4.70
CA GLU A 28 8.96 -8.30 -5.73
C GLU A 28 9.68 -7.05 -5.19
N ASN A 29 9.63 -6.79 -3.88
CA ASN A 29 10.21 -5.61 -3.22
C ASN A 29 9.61 -4.28 -3.71
N ILE A 30 8.35 -4.30 -4.16
CA ILE A 30 7.65 -3.10 -4.64
C ILE A 30 7.30 -2.18 -3.45
N PRO A 31 7.52 -0.86 -3.58
CA PRO A 31 7.20 0.08 -2.49
C PRO A 31 5.69 0.19 -2.27
N PRO A 32 5.24 0.37 -1.01
CA PRO A 32 3.81 0.39 -0.65
C PRO A 32 3.02 1.52 -1.32
N CYS A 33 3.67 2.63 -1.69
CA CYS A 33 3.07 3.70 -2.48
C CYS A 33 2.59 3.20 -3.86
N VAL A 34 3.41 2.38 -4.54
CA VAL A 34 3.08 1.81 -5.86
C VAL A 34 2.02 0.73 -5.73
N ILE A 35 2.11 -0.11 -4.69
CA ILE A 35 1.08 -1.10 -4.36
C ILE A 35 -0.27 -0.42 -4.13
N GLY A 36 -0.29 0.65 -3.32
CA GLY A 36 -1.50 1.43 -3.08
C GLY A 36 -2.08 2.05 -4.36
N MET A 37 -1.23 2.55 -5.26
CA MET A 37 -1.68 3.05 -6.56
C MET A 37 -2.28 1.95 -7.45
N ARG A 38 -1.72 0.73 -7.45
CA ARG A 38 -2.26 -0.41 -8.21
C ARG A 38 -3.60 -0.88 -7.65
N LEU A 39 -3.68 -1.03 -6.33
CA LEU A 39 -4.89 -1.49 -5.63
C LEU A 39 -5.95 -0.39 -5.47
N GLY A 40 -5.63 0.87 -5.81
CA GLY A 40 -6.50 2.02 -5.54
C GLY A 40 -6.71 2.29 -4.04
N ARG A 41 -5.83 1.78 -3.18
CA ARG A 41 -5.87 1.88 -1.72
C ARG A 41 -4.83 2.90 -1.24
N PRO A 42 -5.06 3.58 -0.11
CA PRO A 42 -4.06 4.51 0.42
C PRO A 42 -2.86 3.73 0.92
N GLU A 43 -1.64 4.27 0.72
CA GLU A 43 -0.39 3.65 1.20
C GLU A 43 -0.49 3.23 2.67
N LYS A 44 -1.09 4.08 3.52
CA LYS A 44 -1.30 3.76 4.94
C LYS A 44 -2.11 2.48 5.17
N ALA A 45 -3.14 2.22 4.35
CA ALA A 45 -3.92 0.99 4.47
C ALA A 45 -3.12 -0.22 4.01
N VAL A 46 -2.36 -0.11 2.92
CA VAL A 46 -1.44 -1.16 2.45
C VAL A 46 -0.42 -1.52 3.53
N VAL A 47 0.23 -0.51 4.11
CA VAL A 47 1.21 -0.70 5.19
C VAL A 47 0.55 -1.34 6.42
N HIS A 48 -0.64 -0.87 6.80
CA HIS A 48 -1.37 -1.43 7.94
C HIS A 48 -1.75 -2.89 7.69
N GLN A 49 -2.28 -3.21 6.51
CA GLN A 49 -2.70 -4.57 6.16
C GLN A 49 -1.53 -5.53 6.05
N ALA A 50 -0.44 -5.10 5.42
CA ALA A 50 0.77 -5.90 5.34
C ALA A 50 1.32 -6.19 6.73
N THR A 51 1.33 -5.19 7.62
CA THR A 51 1.75 -5.37 9.01
C THR A 51 0.84 -6.35 9.75
N GLN A 52 -0.49 -6.25 9.58
CA GLN A 52 -1.44 -7.19 10.17
C GLN A 52 -1.29 -8.61 9.62
N SER A 53 -1.02 -8.74 8.32
CA SER A 53 -0.88 -10.03 7.63
C SER A 53 0.52 -10.63 7.77
N GLY A 54 1.45 -9.94 8.43
CA GLY A 54 2.85 -10.37 8.58
C GLY A 54 3.68 -10.26 7.29
N ILE A 55 3.16 -9.57 6.27
CA ILE A 55 3.83 -9.37 4.99
C ILE A 55 4.91 -8.30 5.16
N ARG A 56 6.15 -8.69 4.92
CA ARG A 56 7.32 -7.83 5.12
C ARG A 56 7.49 -6.87 3.94
N LEU A 57 6.83 -5.74 4.01
CA LEU A 57 7.10 -4.63 3.09
C LEU A 57 8.48 -4.05 3.41
N THR A 58 9.39 -4.07 2.43
CA THR A 58 10.61 -3.27 2.51
C THR A 58 10.28 -1.82 2.18
N PRO A 59 10.40 -0.87 3.13
CA PRO A 59 10.27 0.55 2.81
C PRO A 59 11.55 1.00 2.09
N ARG A 60 11.67 0.70 0.79
CA ARG A 60 12.77 1.22 -0.02
C ARG A 60 12.30 1.61 -1.41
N TYR A 61 11.93 2.88 -1.54
CA TYR A 61 12.64 3.83 -2.41
C TYR A 61 12.22 5.26 -2.06
N ARG A 62 13.12 6.07 -1.49
CA ARG A 62 12.98 7.52 -1.39
C ARG A 62 14.16 8.15 -2.14
N PRO A 63 13.93 8.74 -3.32
CA PRO A 63 14.68 9.93 -3.72
C PRO A 63 13.69 10.98 -4.29
N PRO A 64 14.14 12.18 -4.69
CA PRO A 64 13.93 13.39 -3.92
C PRO A 64 13.12 14.44 -4.71
N TYR A 65 12.10 15.03 -4.10
CA TYR A 65 12.13 16.48 -4.04
C TYR A 65 12.53 16.81 -2.59
N GLY A 66 13.67 16.28 -2.14
CA GLY A 66 14.86 17.09 -1.90
C GLY A 66 15.29 18.02 -3.02
N SER A 67 14.69 19.21 -3.03
CA SER A 67 15.36 20.49 -3.27
C SER A 67 14.80 21.47 -2.25
#